data_AF-A0A835RUA6-F1
#
_entry.id   AF-A0A835RUA6-F1
#
_cell.length_a   1.000
_cell.length_b   1.000
_cell.length_c   1.000
_cell.angle_alpha   90.00
_cell.angle_beta   90.00
_cell.angle_gamma   90.00
#
_symmetry.space_group_name_H-M   'P 1'
#
loop_
_entity.id
_entity.type
_entity.pdbx_description
1 polymer ?
#
loop_
_entity_poly.entity_id
_entity_poly.type
_entity_poly.pdbx_seq_one_letter_code
_entity_poly.pdbx_strand_id
1 'polypeptide(L)'
;MASSNILSITLLLCFFRLSGADNTRDNKEGFEITPAKAWTPWKKEPPVGGAMPNLDQIRNLLQKYSPLVYFHPDEQYLPSSVSWFFNNGALLYSVAKPNSPTTVDPTGRALPQGGTNDGVYWLDLPSNEPGKEKVKAGELSTAEAYVHVKPALGGTATDIVYWLFYPFNGPGRVKVESYNITLGHIGEHVGDWEHLTLRISNVDGELMSMYFSQHSSGEWVEAMDLLLLY
;
A
#
# COMPACT_ATOMS: atom_id res chain seq x y z
N MET A 1 27.00 -20.09 -16.17
CA MET A 1 25.91 -19.49 -16.98
C MET A 1 24.61 -19.99 -16.36
N ALA A 2 23.72 -19.19 -15.79
CA ALA A 2 23.47 -17.77 -15.93
C ALA A 2 23.33 -17.09 -14.55
N SER A 3 23.81 -15.86 -14.49
CA SER A 3 23.61 -14.89 -13.43
C SER A 3 22.13 -14.51 -13.33
N SER A 4 21.49 -14.82 -12.20
CA SER A 4 20.22 -14.23 -11.81
C SER A 4 20.51 -12.86 -11.17
N ASN A 5 20.49 -11.83 -12.01
CA ASN A 5 20.38 -10.45 -11.54
C ASN A 5 18.98 -10.30 -10.93
N ILE A 6 18.93 -10.17 -9.60
CA ILE A 6 17.70 -9.93 -8.85
C ILE A 6 17.26 -8.49 -9.15
N LEU A 7 16.19 -8.36 -9.93
CA LEU A 7 15.45 -7.12 -10.12
C LEU A 7 14.39 -7.08 -9.00
N SER A 8 14.69 -6.41 -7.89
CA SER A 8 13.74 -6.17 -6.80
C SER A 8 13.40 -4.70 -6.79
N ILE A 9 12.20 -4.38 -7.26
CA ILE A 9 11.58 -3.06 -7.14
C ILE A 9 10.12 -3.39 -6.87
N THR A 10 9.73 -3.28 -5.61
CA THR A 10 8.59 -2.50 -5.15
C THR A 10 8.41 -3.00 -3.71
N LEU A 11 8.37 -2.08 -2.74
CA LEU A 11 8.64 -2.26 -1.29
C LEU A 11 10.10 -2.13 -0.81
N LEU A 12 11.09 -1.82 -1.66
CA LEU A 12 12.49 -1.72 -1.18
C LEU A 12 12.78 -0.51 -0.25
N LEU A 13 11.83 0.40 -0.08
CA LEU A 13 11.99 1.60 0.74
C LEU A 13 11.01 1.67 1.92
N CYS A 14 10.21 0.61 2.13
CA CYS A 14 9.30 0.51 3.27
C CYS A 14 9.61 -0.74 4.09
N PHE A 15 10.11 -0.57 5.31
CA PHE A 15 10.17 -1.70 6.26
C PHE A 15 8.87 -1.78 7.03
N PHE A 16 8.36 -2.99 7.24
CA PHE A 16 7.18 -3.21 8.08
C PHE A 16 7.58 -3.85 9.41
N ARG A 17 7.17 -3.27 10.54
CA ARG A 17 7.33 -3.88 11.88
C ARG A 17 5.96 -4.13 12.50
N LEU A 18 5.76 -5.30 13.09
CA LEU A 18 4.55 -5.56 13.88
C LEU A 18 4.61 -4.76 15.18
N SER A 19 3.52 -4.08 15.56
CA SER A 19 3.44 -3.25 16.78
C SER A 19 3.36 -4.04 18.10
N GLY A 20 3.73 -5.32 18.10
CA GLY A 20 3.67 -6.21 19.26
C GLY A 20 5.03 -6.48 19.92
N ALA A 21 5.69 -5.46 20.47
CA ALA A 21 6.70 -5.59 21.53
C ALA A 21 7.17 -4.20 21.99
N ASP A 22 6.88 -3.86 23.27
CA ASP A 22 7.36 -2.71 24.03
C ASP A 22 7.44 -1.34 23.33
N ASN A 23 6.50 -0.46 23.67
CA ASN A 23 6.49 0.97 23.35
C ASN A 23 7.58 1.79 24.09
N THR A 24 8.68 1.16 24.50
CA THR A 24 9.77 1.84 25.19
C THR A 24 11.10 1.49 24.54
N ARG A 25 11.66 2.49 23.84
CA ARG A 25 13.01 2.57 23.25
C ARG A 25 13.12 2.11 21.79
N ASP A 26 13.05 3.08 20.88
CA ASP A 26 14.09 3.25 19.86
C ASP A 26 13.94 4.60 19.15
N ASN A 27 14.51 5.63 19.79
CA ASN A 27 14.91 6.84 19.08
C ASN A 27 16.25 6.52 18.40
N LYS A 28 16.22 5.74 17.32
CA LYS A 28 17.37 5.69 16.39
C LYS A 28 17.19 6.81 15.38
N GLU A 29 18.18 7.69 15.37
CA GLU A 29 18.23 8.95 14.64
C GLU A 29 17.85 8.75 13.15
N GLY A 30 16.90 9.56 12.67
CA GLY A 30 16.66 9.77 11.23
C GLY A 30 15.37 9.20 10.64
N PHE A 31 14.57 8.41 11.35
CA PHE A 31 13.30 7.88 10.83
C PHE A 31 12.10 8.66 11.38
N GLU A 32 11.26 9.20 10.49
CA GLU A 32 10.02 9.86 10.88
C GLU A 32 8.96 8.80 11.20
N ILE A 33 8.70 8.58 12.48
CA ILE A 33 7.69 7.63 12.95
C ILE A 33 6.33 8.33 12.90
N THR A 34 5.50 7.98 11.92
CA THR A 34 4.08 8.36 11.98
C THR A 34 3.31 7.20 12.61
N PRO A 35 2.92 7.27 13.91
CA PRO A 35 2.03 6.29 14.46
C PRO A 35 0.72 6.32 13.67
N ALA A 36 0.25 5.15 13.29
CA ALA A 36 -1.04 4.98 12.62
C ALA A 36 -2.13 5.74 13.42
N LYS A 37 -2.66 6.84 12.85
CA LYS A 37 -3.78 7.58 13.46
C LYS A 37 -4.94 6.61 13.67
N ALA A 38 -5.60 6.72 14.82
CA ALA A 38 -6.75 5.90 15.18
C ALA A 38 -7.75 5.82 14.00
N TRP A 39 -7.81 4.63 13.41
CA TRP A 39 -8.44 4.38 12.12
C TRP A 39 -9.96 4.56 12.21
N THR A 40 -10.53 5.32 11.28
CA THR A 40 -11.97 5.58 11.18
C THR A 40 -12.75 4.28 10.91
N PRO A 41 -13.99 4.16 11.43
CA PRO A 41 -14.71 2.90 11.45
C PRO A 41 -15.13 2.44 10.03
N TRP A 42 -15.15 1.12 9.88
CA TRP A 42 -15.56 0.31 8.74
C TRP A 42 -16.68 0.93 7.88
N LYS A 43 -16.47 0.97 6.55
CA LYS A 43 -17.50 1.35 5.58
C LYS A 43 -18.49 0.21 5.26
N LYS A 44 -18.20 -1.03 5.68
CA LYS A 44 -19.06 -2.21 5.50
C LYS A 44 -18.73 -3.27 6.55
N GLU A 45 -19.75 -3.86 7.17
CA GLU A 45 -19.59 -4.97 8.12
C GLU A 45 -18.99 -6.20 7.42
N PRO A 46 -18.06 -6.93 8.07
CA PRO A 46 -17.48 -8.15 7.53
C PRO A 46 -18.56 -9.26 7.41
N PRO A 47 -18.46 -10.16 6.42
CA PRO A 47 -19.42 -11.25 6.28
C PRO A 47 -19.40 -12.18 7.50
N VAL A 48 -20.53 -12.26 8.19
CA VAL A 48 -20.74 -13.06 9.40
C VAL A 48 -20.98 -14.53 9.01
N GLY A 49 -19.91 -15.26 8.67
CA GLY A 49 -19.90 -16.72 8.66
C GLY A 49 -19.37 -17.23 10.00
N GLY A 50 -19.88 -18.34 10.54
CA GLY A 50 -19.54 -18.83 11.89
C GLY A 50 -18.05 -19.17 12.16
N ALA A 51 -17.19 -19.09 11.15
CA ALA A 51 -15.75 -19.27 11.26
C ALA A 51 -14.94 -17.96 11.08
N MET A 52 -15.58 -16.85 10.69
CA MET A 52 -14.92 -15.54 10.57
C MET A 52 -14.91 -14.81 11.92
N PRO A 53 -13.84 -14.09 12.26
CA PRO A 53 -13.82 -13.21 13.41
C PRO A 53 -14.91 -12.15 13.32
N ASN A 54 -15.60 -11.89 14.43
CA ASN A 54 -16.54 -10.78 14.54
C ASN A 54 -15.80 -9.42 14.61
N LEU A 55 -16.55 -8.33 14.58
CA LEU A 55 -15.99 -6.98 14.52
C LEU A 55 -15.03 -6.66 15.69
N ASP A 56 -15.33 -7.12 16.90
CA ASP A 56 -14.49 -6.88 18.07
C ASP A 56 -13.21 -7.71 18.02
N GLN A 57 -13.30 -8.96 17.57
CA GLN A 57 -12.13 -9.80 17.32
C GLN A 57 -11.22 -9.18 16.25
N ILE A 58 -11.79 -8.67 15.15
CA ILE A 58 -11.01 -7.99 14.11
C ILE A 58 -10.34 -6.74 14.68
N ARG A 59 -11.05 -5.90 15.46
CA ARG A 59 -10.44 -4.72 16.10
C ARG A 59 -9.25 -5.10 16.98
N ASN A 60 -9.37 -6.17 17.76
CA ASN A 60 -8.28 -6.66 18.59
C ASN A 60 -7.10 -7.16 17.75
N LEU A 61 -7.35 -7.87 16.66
CA LEU A 61 -6.31 -8.31 15.72
C LEU A 61 -5.60 -7.13 15.06
N LEU A 62 -6.34 -6.10 14.64
CA LEU A 62 -5.76 -4.88 14.10
C LEU A 62 -4.89 -4.17 15.16
N GLN A 63 -5.34 -4.07 16.41
CA GLN A 63 -4.53 -3.48 17.47
C GLN A 63 -3.25 -4.27 17.76
N LYS A 64 -3.34 -5.61 17.74
CA LYS A 64 -2.20 -6.50 18.04
C LYS A 64 -1.16 -6.54 16.91
N TYR A 65 -1.61 -6.60 15.65
CA TYR A 65 -0.75 -6.90 14.52
C TYR A 65 -0.65 -5.81 13.45
N SER A 66 -1.26 -4.63 13.66
CA SER A 66 -1.13 -3.58 12.65
C SER A 66 0.34 -3.26 12.37
N PRO A 67 0.71 -3.19 11.08
CA PRO A 67 2.07 -2.92 10.67
C PRO A 67 2.42 -1.46 10.95
N LEU A 68 3.64 -1.24 11.40
CA LEU A 68 4.35 0.03 11.36
C LEU A 68 5.09 0.10 10.03
N VAL A 69 4.97 1.22 9.33
CA VAL A 69 5.61 1.44 8.03
C VAL A 69 6.75 2.42 8.22
N TYR A 70 7.96 2.04 7.81
CA TYR A 70 9.16 2.89 7.88
C TYR A 70 9.62 3.24 6.48
N PHE A 71 9.62 4.53 6.14
CA PHE A 71 10.14 5.00 4.87
C PHE A 71 11.65 5.20 4.94
N HIS A 72 12.33 4.88 3.84
CA HIS A 72 13.72 5.26 3.66
C HIS A 72 13.84 6.80 3.71
N PRO A 73 14.88 7.38 4.32
CA PRO A 73 15.04 8.84 4.40
C PRO A 73 15.06 9.55 3.04
N ASP A 74 15.51 8.85 2.01
CA ASP A 74 15.51 9.33 0.62
C ASP A 74 14.25 8.97 -0.19
N GLU A 75 13.19 8.48 0.46
CA GLU A 75 11.90 8.25 -0.21
C GLU A 75 11.31 9.59 -0.67
N GLN A 76 11.03 9.69 -1.96
CA GLN A 76 10.53 10.91 -2.59
C GLN A 76 9.03 10.84 -2.86
N TYR A 77 8.48 9.63 -2.94
CA TYR A 77 7.10 9.39 -3.31
C TYR A 77 6.38 8.72 -2.15
N LEU A 78 5.75 9.54 -1.32
CA LEU A 78 5.06 9.09 -0.12
C LEU A 78 3.60 8.72 -0.42
N PRO A 79 2.97 7.88 0.42
CA PRO A 79 1.57 7.58 0.26
C PRO A 79 0.69 8.79 0.58
N SER A 80 -0.57 8.73 0.16
CA SER A 80 -1.63 9.65 0.56
C SER A 80 -2.96 8.92 0.69
N SER A 81 -4.02 9.60 1.12
CA SER A 81 -5.37 9.08 0.88
C SER A 81 -5.77 9.27 -0.59
N VAL A 82 -6.68 8.42 -1.08
CA VAL A 82 -7.31 8.58 -2.40
C VAL A 82 -8.07 9.91 -2.49
N SER A 83 -8.73 10.31 -1.40
CA SER A 83 -9.47 11.58 -1.36
C SER A 83 -8.54 12.78 -1.50
N TRP A 84 -7.36 12.76 -0.86
CA TRP A 84 -6.37 13.82 -1.05
C TRP A 84 -5.93 13.89 -2.52
N PHE A 85 -5.63 12.77 -3.14
CA PHE A 85 -5.22 12.72 -4.55
C PHE A 85 -6.25 13.36 -5.48
N PHE A 86 -7.54 13.01 -5.33
CA PHE A 86 -8.62 13.61 -6.13
C PHE A 86 -8.78 15.11 -5.85
N ASN A 87 -8.73 15.52 -4.58
CA ASN A 87 -8.81 16.94 -4.19
C ASN A 87 -7.65 17.79 -4.70
N ASN A 88 -6.52 17.17 -5.08
CA ASN A 88 -5.34 17.87 -5.60
C ASN A 88 -5.25 17.84 -7.13
N GLY A 89 -6.36 17.55 -7.83
CA GLY A 89 -6.49 17.79 -9.26
C GLY A 89 -6.15 16.60 -10.16
N ALA A 90 -6.28 15.37 -9.63
CA ALA A 90 -6.19 14.16 -10.45
C ALA A 90 -7.11 14.24 -11.67
N LEU A 91 -6.62 13.77 -12.82
CA LEU A 91 -7.31 13.81 -14.10
C LEU A 91 -7.76 12.40 -14.50
N LEU A 92 -8.96 12.29 -15.03
CA LEU A 92 -9.46 11.10 -15.71
C LEU A 92 -9.34 11.29 -17.22
N TYR A 93 -8.55 10.41 -17.84
CA TYR A 93 -8.41 10.32 -19.29
C TYR A 93 -9.27 9.20 -19.85
N SER A 94 -9.57 9.31 -21.15
CA SER A 94 -10.20 8.25 -21.90
C SER A 94 -9.76 8.25 -23.36
N VAL A 95 -9.76 7.08 -24.00
CA VAL A 95 -9.49 6.95 -25.43
C VAL A 95 -10.51 7.73 -26.27
N ALA A 96 -11.74 7.89 -25.80
CA ALA A 96 -12.79 8.64 -26.49
C ALA A 96 -12.56 10.16 -26.48
N LYS A 97 -11.82 10.70 -25.49
CA LYS A 97 -11.55 12.13 -25.31
C LYS A 97 -10.07 12.37 -24.93
N PRO A 98 -9.12 12.03 -25.81
CA PRO A 98 -7.70 11.99 -25.45
C PRO A 98 -7.13 13.37 -25.09
N ASN A 99 -7.67 14.44 -25.68
CA ASN A 99 -7.21 15.82 -25.47
C ASN A 99 -8.11 16.62 -24.52
N SER A 100 -9.04 15.97 -23.82
CA SER A 100 -10.00 16.65 -22.95
C SER A 100 -10.27 15.83 -21.69
N PRO A 101 -9.23 15.64 -20.86
CA PRO A 101 -9.39 14.96 -19.58
C PRO A 101 -10.31 15.77 -18.66
N THR A 102 -10.98 15.07 -17.75
CA THR A 102 -11.85 15.68 -16.75
C THR A 102 -11.22 15.55 -15.38
N THR A 103 -11.24 16.61 -14.57
CA THR A 103 -10.86 16.50 -13.16
C THR A 103 -11.75 15.47 -12.46
N VAL A 104 -11.12 14.60 -11.68
CA VAL A 104 -11.83 13.62 -10.85
C VAL A 104 -12.50 14.35 -9.70
N ASP A 105 -13.80 14.12 -9.52
CA ASP A 105 -14.53 14.63 -8.36
C ASP A 105 -13.95 14.05 -7.06
N PRO A 106 -13.85 14.81 -5.96
CA PRO A 106 -13.31 14.35 -4.68
C PRO A 106 -13.92 13.06 -4.12
N THR A 107 -15.16 12.73 -4.50
CA THR A 107 -15.85 11.50 -4.08
C THR A 107 -15.59 10.30 -5.00
N GLY A 108 -14.92 10.52 -6.15
CA GLY A 108 -14.65 9.48 -7.16
C GLY A 108 -15.90 8.95 -7.87
N ARG A 109 -17.09 9.54 -7.64
CA ARG A 109 -18.37 9.01 -8.15
C ARG A 109 -18.47 8.95 -9.67
N ALA A 110 -17.73 9.79 -10.38
CA ALA A 110 -17.70 9.83 -11.83
C ALA A 110 -16.67 8.87 -12.46
N LEU A 111 -15.94 8.10 -11.65
CA LEU A 111 -15.03 7.09 -12.16
C LEU A 111 -15.82 5.94 -12.82
N PRO A 112 -15.27 5.33 -13.89
CA PRO A 112 -15.87 4.15 -14.51
C PRO A 112 -16.18 3.07 -13.47
N GLN A 113 -17.38 2.51 -13.53
CA GLN A 113 -17.85 1.47 -12.61
C GLN A 113 -17.85 0.12 -13.32
N GLY A 114 -17.18 -0.87 -12.74
CA GLY A 114 -17.02 -2.19 -13.34
C GLY A 114 -16.07 -2.21 -14.55
N GLY A 115 -16.07 -3.31 -15.29
CA GLY A 115 -15.23 -3.50 -16.48
C GLY A 115 -14.01 -4.40 -16.23
N THR A 116 -13.16 -4.48 -17.26
CA THR A 116 -11.88 -5.18 -17.22
C THR A 116 -10.74 -4.17 -17.35
N ASN A 117 -9.50 -4.58 -17.12
CA ASN A 117 -8.34 -3.74 -17.44
C ASN A 117 -8.16 -3.66 -18.97
N ASP A 118 -8.98 -2.85 -19.64
CA ASP A 118 -9.07 -2.71 -21.09
C ASP A 118 -8.33 -1.47 -21.64
N GLY A 119 -7.75 -0.65 -20.76
CA GLY A 119 -7.02 0.56 -21.11
C GLY A 119 -7.88 1.71 -21.64
N VAL A 120 -9.21 1.63 -21.54
CA VAL A 120 -10.10 2.67 -22.09
C VAL A 120 -10.05 3.95 -21.25
N TYR A 121 -9.79 3.82 -19.95
CA TYR A 121 -9.68 4.90 -18.98
C TYR A 121 -8.41 4.75 -18.14
N TRP A 122 -7.80 5.87 -17.76
CA TRP A 122 -6.69 5.91 -16.80
C TRP A 122 -6.69 7.22 -16.03
N LEU A 123 -6.04 7.20 -14.87
CA LEU A 123 -5.81 8.39 -14.05
C LEU A 123 -4.45 9.00 -14.40
N ASP A 124 -4.35 10.32 -14.30
CA ASP A 124 -3.10 11.04 -14.46
C ASP A 124 -3.01 12.22 -13.49
N LEU A 125 -1.82 12.78 -13.38
CA LEU A 125 -1.48 13.92 -12.55
C LEU A 125 -2.14 15.21 -13.06
N PRO A 126 -2.22 16.26 -12.22
CA PRO A 126 -2.63 17.59 -12.67
C PRO A 126 -1.75 18.09 -13.83
N SER A 127 -2.35 18.86 -14.73
CA SER A 127 -1.65 19.37 -15.92
C SER A 127 -0.64 20.48 -15.63
N ASN A 128 -0.76 21.19 -14.51
CA ASN A 128 0.16 22.25 -14.12
C ASN A 128 1.35 21.68 -13.33
N GLU A 129 2.57 22.09 -13.69
CA GLU A 129 3.81 21.56 -13.09
C GLU A 129 3.87 21.64 -11.55
N PRO A 130 3.50 22.78 -10.89
CA PRO A 130 3.51 22.82 -9.43
C PRO A 130 2.54 21.82 -8.78
N GLY A 131 1.40 21.56 -9.42
CA GLY A 131 0.41 20.59 -8.97
C GLY A 131 0.90 19.17 -9.18
N LYS A 132 1.50 18.90 -10.34
CA LYS A 132 2.10 17.61 -10.69
C LYS A 132 3.15 17.18 -9.66
N GLU A 133 4.14 18.03 -9.37
CA GLU A 133 5.22 17.69 -8.43
C GLU A 133 4.72 17.56 -7.00
N LYS A 134 3.76 18.40 -6.57
CA LYS A 134 3.09 18.25 -5.28
C LYS A 134 2.38 16.90 -5.17
N VAL A 135 1.62 16.52 -6.20
CA VAL A 135 0.87 15.27 -6.20
C VAL A 135 1.80 14.07 -6.22
N LYS A 136 2.88 14.09 -7.02
CA LYS A 136 3.89 13.02 -7.04
C LYS A 136 4.51 12.78 -5.67
N ALA A 137 4.86 13.85 -4.95
CA ALA A 137 5.49 13.74 -3.63
C ALA A 137 4.60 13.03 -2.59
N GLY A 138 3.27 13.06 -2.77
CA GLY A 138 2.32 12.52 -1.82
C GLY A 138 2.06 13.41 -0.62
N GLU A 139 1.33 12.88 0.37
CA GLU A 139 0.99 13.59 1.61
C GLU A 139 0.76 12.60 2.74
N LEU A 140 1.87 12.28 3.42
CA LEU A 140 1.90 11.29 4.49
C LEU A 140 0.92 11.63 5.63
N SER A 141 0.71 12.92 5.92
CA SER A 141 -0.21 13.35 6.99
C SER A 141 -1.67 12.97 6.75
N THR A 142 -2.02 12.65 5.50
CA THR A 142 -3.34 12.20 5.04
C THR A 142 -3.35 10.73 4.61
N ALA A 143 -2.23 10.03 4.66
CA ALA A 143 -2.16 8.64 4.23
C ALA A 143 -3.10 7.74 5.06
N GLU A 144 -3.75 6.81 4.37
CA GLU A 144 -4.68 5.85 4.95
C GLU A 144 -4.33 4.44 4.48
N ALA A 145 -4.33 3.46 5.38
CA ALA A 145 -4.42 2.06 5.06
C ALA A 145 -5.88 1.66 4.84
N TYR A 146 -6.18 1.13 3.66
CA TYR A 146 -7.48 0.57 3.34
C TYR A 146 -7.47 -0.92 3.66
N VAL A 147 -8.25 -1.31 4.67
CA VAL A 147 -8.22 -2.67 5.22
C VAL A 147 -9.34 -3.51 4.63
N HIS A 148 -8.99 -4.67 4.08
CA HIS A 148 -9.93 -5.68 3.63
C HIS A 148 -9.71 -6.98 4.41
N VAL A 149 -10.75 -7.43 5.10
CA VAL A 149 -10.76 -8.69 5.85
C VAL A 149 -11.51 -9.74 5.05
N LYS A 150 -10.85 -10.87 4.75
CA LYS A 150 -11.43 -11.95 3.95
C LYS A 150 -11.09 -13.33 4.54
N PRO A 151 -11.97 -14.35 4.36
CA PRO A 151 -11.64 -15.71 4.74
C PRO A 151 -10.44 -16.23 3.94
N ALA A 152 -9.61 -17.04 4.58
CA ALA A 152 -8.49 -17.75 3.99
C ALA A 152 -8.51 -19.23 4.41
N LEU A 153 -7.81 -20.08 3.64
CA LEU A 153 -7.66 -21.51 3.94
C LEU A 153 -8.99 -22.24 4.21
N GLY A 154 -10.03 -21.93 3.43
CA GLY A 154 -11.35 -22.55 3.62
C GLY A 154 -12.09 -22.08 4.89
N GLY A 155 -11.68 -20.95 5.48
CA GLY A 155 -12.31 -20.35 6.66
C GLY A 155 -11.62 -20.67 7.99
N THR A 156 -10.55 -21.46 7.99
CA THR A 156 -9.73 -21.72 9.19
C THR A 156 -8.77 -20.58 9.51
N ALA A 157 -8.55 -19.67 8.56
CA ALA A 157 -7.77 -18.47 8.73
C ALA A 157 -8.50 -17.24 8.19
N THR A 158 -8.04 -16.07 8.60
CA THR A 158 -8.47 -14.77 8.11
C THR A 158 -7.28 -14.02 7.53
N ASP A 159 -7.41 -13.59 6.28
CA ASP A 159 -6.47 -12.66 5.66
C ASP A 159 -6.91 -11.23 5.95
N ILE A 160 -6.06 -10.45 6.61
CA ILE A 160 -6.21 -9.00 6.79
C ILE A 160 -5.26 -8.32 5.80
N VAL A 161 -5.83 -7.76 4.73
CA VAL A 161 -5.07 -7.08 3.67
C VAL A 161 -5.06 -5.59 3.93
N TYR A 162 -3.87 -5.01 4.05
CA TYR A 162 -3.68 -3.57 4.18
C TYR A 162 -3.21 -3.03 2.83
N TRP A 163 -3.94 -2.06 2.29
CA TRP A 163 -3.60 -1.36 1.06
C TRP A 163 -3.16 0.06 1.37
N LEU A 164 -2.04 0.49 0.80
CA LEU A 164 -1.58 1.87 0.81
C LEU A 164 -1.65 2.43 -0.60
N PHE A 165 -2.15 3.65 -0.71
CA PHE A 165 -2.24 4.34 -1.99
C PHE A 165 -1.08 5.33 -2.15
N TYR A 166 -0.37 5.21 -3.26
CA TYR A 166 0.67 6.14 -3.67
C TYR A 166 0.16 6.92 -4.88
N PRO A 167 0.06 8.26 -4.81
CA PRO A 167 -0.30 9.07 -5.97
C PRO A 167 0.60 8.84 -7.18
N PHE A 168 1.85 8.51 -6.93
CA PHE A 168 2.85 8.25 -7.96
C PHE A 168 3.85 7.21 -7.48
N ASN A 169 4.21 6.29 -8.36
CA ASN A 169 5.36 5.43 -8.21
C ASN A 169 6.46 5.92 -9.16
N GLY A 170 7.65 6.08 -8.59
CA GLY A 170 8.82 6.58 -9.29
C GLY A 170 9.35 5.61 -10.35
N PRO A 171 10.33 6.06 -11.15
CA PRO A 171 10.92 5.21 -12.16
C PRO A 171 11.67 4.05 -11.51
N GLY A 172 11.68 2.91 -12.22
CA GLY A 172 12.49 1.78 -11.85
C GLY A 172 13.97 2.16 -11.73
N ARG A 173 14.65 1.61 -10.73
CA ARG A 173 16.08 1.84 -10.47
C ARG A 173 16.85 0.54 -10.60
N VAL A 174 17.93 0.55 -11.38
CA VAL A 174 18.87 -0.57 -11.42
C VAL A 174 20.05 -0.23 -10.50
N LYS A 175 20.33 -1.13 -9.56
CA LYS A 175 21.51 -1.04 -8.73
C LYS A 175 22.69 -1.73 -9.43
N VAL A 176 23.72 -0.96 -9.75
CA VAL A 176 25.00 -1.47 -10.27
C VAL A 176 26.07 -1.16 -9.23
N GLU A 177 26.57 -2.20 -8.56
CA GLU A 177 27.46 -2.06 -7.40
C GLU A 177 26.85 -1.18 -6.29
N SER A 178 27.48 -0.05 -5.98
CA SER A 178 27.02 0.95 -4.99
C SER A 178 26.21 2.09 -5.61
N TYR A 179 25.96 2.08 -6.93
CA TYR A 179 25.27 3.16 -7.64
C TYR A 179 23.85 2.75 -8.04
N ASN A 180 22.89 3.65 -7.82
CA ASN A 180 21.52 3.52 -8.31
C ASN A 180 21.36 4.35 -9.59
N ILE A 181 21.04 3.67 -10.71
CA ILE A 181 20.77 4.30 -12.00
C ILE A 181 19.25 4.27 -12.22
N THR A 182 18.64 5.43 -12.44
CA THR A 182 17.21 5.52 -12.80
C THR A 182 17.01 5.13 -14.26
N LEU A 183 15.95 4.36 -14.57
CA LEU A 183 15.63 3.91 -15.92
C LEU A 183 14.84 4.96 -16.73
N GLY A 184 15.13 6.25 -16.55
CA GLY A 184 14.33 7.32 -17.15
C GLY A 184 12.91 7.33 -16.57
N HIS A 185 11.88 7.23 -17.42
CA HIS A 185 10.46 7.15 -17.03
C HIS A 185 9.91 5.71 -16.98
N ILE A 186 10.76 4.70 -17.16
CA ILE A 186 10.31 3.31 -17.21
C ILE A 186 9.90 2.86 -15.82
N GLY A 187 8.67 2.34 -15.70
CA GLY A 187 8.10 1.88 -14.43
C GLY A 187 7.40 2.98 -13.62
N GLU A 188 7.33 4.21 -14.14
CA GLU A 188 6.51 5.25 -13.52
C GLU A 188 5.02 4.93 -13.68
N HIS A 189 4.28 5.05 -12.58
CA HIS A 189 2.84 4.83 -12.56
C HIS A 189 2.14 5.91 -11.75
N VAL A 190 0.96 6.35 -12.20
CA VAL A 190 0.10 7.27 -11.45
C VAL A 190 -0.98 6.46 -10.74
N GLY A 191 -1.16 6.69 -9.45
CA GLY A 191 -2.14 6.01 -8.62
C GLY A 191 -1.80 4.53 -8.40
N ASP A 192 -0.66 4.30 -7.77
CA ASP A 192 -0.17 2.96 -7.45
C ASP A 192 -0.71 2.45 -6.10
N TRP A 193 -0.88 1.14 -6.01
CA TRP A 193 -1.48 0.48 -4.86
C TRP A 193 -0.56 -0.62 -4.35
N GLU A 194 0.00 -0.40 -3.16
CA GLU A 194 0.84 -1.38 -2.48
C GLU A 194 0.04 -2.12 -1.41
N HIS A 195 0.32 -3.40 -1.21
CA HIS A 195 -0.34 -4.13 -0.15
C HIS A 195 0.53 -5.13 0.61
N LEU A 196 0.16 -5.35 1.86
CA LEU A 196 0.60 -6.50 2.62
C LEU A 196 -0.61 -7.27 3.12
N THR A 197 -0.43 -8.57 3.35
CA THR A 197 -1.50 -9.40 3.92
C THR A 197 -0.98 -10.09 5.15
N LEU A 198 -1.71 -9.97 6.26
CA LEU A 198 -1.51 -10.82 7.42
C LEU A 198 -2.43 -12.02 7.30
N ARG A 199 -1.91 -13.23 7.53
CA ARG A 199 -2.72 -14.44 7.68
C ARG A 199 -2.80 -14.81 9.15
N ILE A 200 -4.01 -14.75 9.71
CA ILE A 200 -4.28 -15.02 11.12
C ILE A 200 -5.07 -16.32 11.25
N SER A 201 -4.69 -17.17 12.19
CA SER A 201 -5.45 -18.36 12.55
C SER A 201 -6.76 -17.99 13.25
N ASN A 202 -7.88 -18.56 12.80
CA ASN A 202 -9.19 -18.34 13.45
C ASN A 202 -9.36 -19.18 14.73
N VAL A 203 -8.42 -20.07 15.06
CA VAL A 203 -8.48 -20.94 16.23
C VAL A 203 -7.97 -20.22 17.48
N ASP A 204 -6.83 -19.56 17.38
CA ASP A 204 -6.10 -18.94 18.48
C ASP A 204 -5.82 -17.44 18.29
N GLY A 205 -6.07 -16.90 17.09
CA GLY A 205 -5.79 -15.49 16.78
C GLY A 205 -4.30 -15.20 16.61
N GLU A 206 -3.48 -16.23 16.39
CA GLU A 206 -2.04 -16.06 16.16
C GLU A 206 -1.71 -15.77 14.70
N LEU A 207 -0.69 -14.92 14.48
CA LEU A 207 -0.17 -14.64 13.16
C LEU A 207 0.53 -15.89 12.61
N MET A 208 0.09 -16.35 11.45
CA MET A 208 0.68 -17.49 10.76
C MET A 208 1.78 -17.02 9.81
N SER A 209 1.47 -16.06 8.94
CA SER A 209 2.40 -15.57 7.92
C SER A 209 2.01 -14.18 7.40
N MET A 210 2.95 -13.53 6.72
CA MET A 210 2.76 -12.25 6.06
C MET A 210 3.09 -12.36 4.58
N TYR A 211 2.23 -11.79 3.73
CA TYR A 211 2.50 -11.62 2.31
C TYR A 211 2.98 -10.19 2.02
N PHE A 212 4.08 -10.07 1.31
CA PHE A 212 4.62 -8.78 0.84
C PHE A 212 4.43 -8.69 -0.68
N SER A 213 3.65 -7.71 -1.16
CA SER A 213 3.44 -7.53 -2.60
C SER A 213 4.68 -7.01 -3.31
N GLN A 214 4.98 -7.55 -4.48
CA GLN A 214 6.03 -7.04 -5.36
C GLN A 214 5.49 -7.08 -6.79
N HIS A 215 5.15 -5.91 -7.34
CA HIS A 215 4.47 -5.79 -8.63
C HIS A 215 3.19 -6.67 -8.68
N SER A 216 3.06 -7.53 -9.71
CA SER A 216 1.94 -8.46 -9.89
C SER A 216 2.10 -9.78 -9.10
N SER A 217 3.06 -9.86 -8.18
CA SER A 217 3.36 -11.04 -7.37
C SER A 217 3.76 -10.64 -5.94
N GLY A 218 4.55 -11.46 -5.27
CA GLY A 218 4.96 -11.28 -3.89
C GLY A 218 5.32 -12.59 -3.21
N GLU A 219 5.63 -12.52 -1.93
CA GLU A 219 6.15 -13.63 -1.15
C GLU A 219 5.45 -13.74 0.20
N TRP A 220 5.15 -14.98 0.61
CA TRP A 220 4.71 -15.30 1.97
C TRP A 220 5.93 -15.60 2.84
N VAL A 221 6.01 -14.96 4.00
CA VAL A 221 7.01 -15.20 5.04
C VAL A 221 6.29 -15.70 6.29
N GLU A 222 6.73 -16.83 6.84
CA GLU A 222 6.14 -17.40 8.05
C GLU A 222 6.45 -16.53 9.27
N ALA A 223 5.53 -16.49 10.24
CA ALA A 223 5.65 -15.61 11.40
C ALA A 223 6.90 -15.87 12.24
N MET A 224 7.38 -17.12 12.26
CA MET A 224 8.61 -17.50 12.94
C MET A 224 9.86 -16.87 12.30
N ASP A 225 9.85 -16.68 10.98
CA ASP A 225 10.98 -16.11 10.24
C ASP A 225 11.01 -14.58 10.33
N LEU A 226 9.88 -13.94 10.64
CA LEU A 226 9.79 -12.49 10.85
C LEU A 226 10.53 -12.02 12.12
N LEU A 227 10.62 -12.89 13.13
CA LEU A 227 11.33 -12.59 14.39
C LEU A 227 12.85 -12.68 14.27
N LEU A 228 13.37 -13.28 13.19
CA LEU A 228 14.79 -13.47 12.94
C LEU A 228 15.42 -12.35 12.08
N LEU A 229 14.61 -11.37 11.65
CA LEU A 229 15.04 -10.24 10.82
C LEU A 229 15.51 -9.01 11.64
N TYR A 230 15.76 -9.17 12.95
CA TYR A 230 16.25 -8.13 13.86
C TYR A 230 17.56 -8.54 14.56
#